data_AF-A0A6P0DX65-F1
#
_entry.id   AF-A0A6P0DX65-F1
#
_cell.length_a   1.000
_cell.length_b   1.000
_cell.length_c   1.000
_cell.angle_alpha   90.00
_cell.angle_beta   90.00
_cell.angle_gamma   90.00
#
_symmetry.space_group_name_H-M   'P 1'
#
loop_
_entity.id
_entity.type
_entity.pdbx_description
1 polymer ?
#
loop_
_entity_poly.entity_id
_entity_poly.type
_entity_poly.pdbx_seq_one_letter_code
_entity_poly.pdbx_strand_id
1 'polypeptide(L)'
;VLSPVFLTGANLSNVLADLTEIALMALPMTLIIVAAEIDLSVASVLGASSALMGVLWHMGLPMPGVIALVLLFGMIAGLFNGLVIVKLNLPSLAVTIGTLALFRGLSYVLLGDQAVADFPPGYTAFGMDTLFGTFI
;
A
#
# COMPACT_ATOMS: atom_id res chain seq x y z
N VAL A 1 9.78 18.67 -28.70
CA VAL A 1 8.39 19.17 -28.67
C VAL A 1 7.81 18.82 -27.31
N LEU A 2 7.34 19.79 -26.52
CA LEU A 2 6.72 19.53 -25.21
C LEU A 2 5.25 19.15 -25.41
N SER A 3 4.78 18.16 -24.65
CA SER A 3 3.38 17.73 -24.70
C SER A 3 2.47 18.84 -24.16
N PRO A 4 1.37 19.19 -24.85
CA PRO A 4 0.45 20.24 -24.41
C PRO A 4 -0.25 19.92 -23.08
N VAL A 5 -0.27 18.65 -22.66
CA VAL A 5 -0.86 18.24 -21.37
C VAL A 5 0.14 18.22 -20.21
N PHE A 6 1.45 18.43 -20.47
CA PHE A 6 2.51 18.24 -19.47
C PHE A 6 2.36 19.15 -18.24
N LEU A 7 2.12 20.44 -18.44
CA LEU A 7 2.01 21.43 -17.35
C LEU A 7 0.56 21.91 -17.19
N THR A 8 -0.37 20.96 -17.09
CA THR A 8 -1.79 21.25 -16.83
C THR A 8 -2.13 20.97 -15.37
N GLY A 9 -3.11 21.69 -14.82
CA GLY A 9 -3.59 21.46 -13.44
C GLY A 9 -4.04 20.01 -13.22
N ALA A 10 -4.77 19.44 -14.17
CA ALA A 10 -5.18 18.03 -14.14
C ALA A 10 -3.98 17.06 -14.09
N ASN A 11 -2.94 17.30 -14.90
CA ASN A 11 -1.74 16.47 -14.87
C ASN A 11 -0.99 16.61 -13.55
N LEU A 12 -0.88 17.83 -13.00
CA LEU A 12 -0.26 18.05 -11.70
C LEU A 12 -0.97 17.28 -10.60
N SER A 13 -2.30 17.31 -10.57
CA SER A 13 -3.08 16.63 -9.54
C SER A 13 -3.04 15.12 -9.66
N ASN A 14 -3.03 14.56 -10.88
CA ASN A 14 -2.79 13.14 -11.08
C ASN A 14 -1.41 12.72 -10.55
N VAL A 15 -0.36 13.50 -10.86
CA VAL A 15 0.99 13.22 -10.35
C VAL A 15 1.05 13.33 -8.82
N LEU A 16 0.35 14.31 -8.22
CA LEU A 16 0.29 14.43 -6.76
C LEU A 16 -0.48 13.26 -6.12
N ALA A 17 -1.55 12.77 -6.74
CA ALA A 17 -2.28 11.60 -6.27
C ALA A 17 -1.37 10.36 -6.27
N ASP A 18 -0.63 10.13 -7.36
CA ASP A 18 0.34 9.02 -7.46
C ASP A 18 1.47 9.13 -6.41
N LEU A 19 1.94 10.35 -6.13
CA LEU A 19 2.98 10.60 -5.12
C LEU A 19 2.47 10.44 -3.69
N THR A 20 1.17 10.61 -3.45
CA THR A 20 0.58 10.56 -2.11
C THR A 20 0.74 9.17 -1.49
N GLU A 21 0.61 8.11 -2.28
CA GLU A 21 0.85 6.73 -1.84
C GLU A 21 2.28 6.55 -1.28
N ILE A 22 3.28 7.01 -2.03
CA ILE A 22 4.69 6.92 -1.65
C ILE A 22 4.97 7.82 -0.43
N ALA A 23 4.39 9.02 -0.39
CA ALA A 23 4.56 9.96 0.72
C ALA A 23 4.01 9.40 2.04
N LEU A 24 2.84 8.75 2.01
CA LEU A 24 2.25 8.11 3.18
C LEU A 24 3.10 6.96 3.71
N MET A 25 3.69 6.14 2.82
CA MET A 25 4.62 5.08 3.21
C MET A 25 5.96 5.62 3.73
N ALA A 26 6.41 6.78 3.24
CA ALA A 26 7.65 7.39 3.67
C ALA A 26 7.61 7.79 5.16
N LEU A 27 6.45 8.22 5.68
CA LEU A 27 6.28 8.63 7.09
C LEU A 27 6.71 7.54 8.10
N PRO A 28 6.14 6.33 8.12
CA PRO A 28 6.59 5.27 9.02
C PRO A 28 8.01 4.78 8.68
N MET A 29 8.42 4.79 7.40
CA MET A 29 9.78 4.42 7.00
C MET A 29 10.84 5.34 7.60
N THR A 30 10.54 6.63 7.81
CA THR A 30 11.47 7.54 8.49
C THR A 30 11.86 7.04 9.89
N LEU A 31 10.91 6.49 10.64
CA LEU A 31 11.16 5.96 11.98
C LEU A 31 12.08 4.74 11.95
N ILE A 32 11.92 3.88 10.95
CA ILE A 32 12.77 2.69 10.74
C ILE A 32 14.20 3.12 10.40
N ILE A 33 14.37 4.10 9.51
CA ILE A 33 15.68 4.62 9.13
C ILE A 33 16.38 5.30 10.31
N VAL A 34 15.63 6.07 11.14
CA VAL A 34 16.17 6.69 12.35
C VAL A 34 16.65 5.64 13.36
N ALA A 35 16.02 4.47 13.41
CA ALA A 35 16.48 3.32 14.19
C ALA A 35 17.71 2.61 13.59
N ALA A 36 18.28 3.12 12.49
CA ALA A 36 19.36 2.52 11.72
C ALA A 36 19.01 1.14 11.12
N GLU A 37 17.71 0.88 10.92
CA GLU A 37 17.21 -0.34 10.31
C GLU A 37 16.77 -0.09 8.86
N ILE A 38 16.64 -1.17 8.09
CA ILE A 38 16.11 -1.15 6.73
C ILE A 38 14.88 -2.06 6.63
N ASP A 39 13.82 -1.57 5.97
CA ASP A 39 12.62 -2.34 5.65
C ASP A 39 12.29 -2.32 4.15
N LEU A 40 12.68 -3.39 3.45
CA LEU A 40 12.32 -3.60 2.03
C LEU A 40 10.89 -4.14 1.87
N SER A 41 10.30 -4.71 2.92
CA SER A 41 9.04 -5.45 2.82
C SER A 41 7.82 -4.55 2.64
N VAL A 42 7.91 -3.24 2.94
CA VAL A 42 6.79 -2.29 2.86
C VAL A 42 6.07 -2.34 1.50
N ALA A 43 6.81 -2.36 0.39
CA ALA A 43 6.21 -2.44 -0.95
C ALA A 43 5.45 -3.76 -1.17
N SER A 44 5.95 -4.87 -0.64
CA SER A 44 5.25 -6.16 -0.72
C SER A 44 4.06 -6.27 0.22
N VAL A 45 4.11 -5.63 1.39
CA VAL A 45 2.98 -5.55 2.31
C VAL A 45 1.86 -4.72 1.69
N LEU A 46 2.19 -3.61 1.04
CA LEU A 46 1.25 -2.84 0.24
C LEU A 46 0.60 -3.71 -0.84
N GLY A 47 1.40 -4.39 -1.68
CA GLY A 47 0.88 -5.26 -2.73
C GLY A 47 0.00 -6.40 -2.21
N ALA A 48 0.39 -7.05 -1.11
CA ALA A 48 -0.41 -8.09 -0.46
C ALA A 48 -1.69 -7.53 0.17
N SER A 49 -1.65 -6.34 0.74
CA SER A 49 -2.82 -5.65 1.30
C SER A 49 -3.82 -5.27 0.21
N SER A 50 -3.35 -4.78 -0.93
CA SER A 50 -4.18 -4.48 -2.10
C SER A 50 -4.82 -5.73 -2.69
N ALA A 51 -4.06 -6.83 -2.81
CA ALA A 51 -4.58 -8.13 -3.21
C ALA A 51 -5.67 -8.64 -2.25
N LEU A 52 -5.40 -8.59 -0.94
CA LEU A 52 -6.35 -8.99 0.09
C LEU A 52 -7.64 -8.15 0.05
N MET A 53 -7.52 -6.84 -0.14
CA MET A 53 -8.68 -5.94 -0.29
C MET A 53 -9.57 -6.38 -1.47
N GLY A 54 -8.96 -6.64 -2.63
CA GLY A 54 -9.68 -7.11 -3.82
C GLY A 54 -10.39 -8.44 -3.59
N VAL A 55 -9.71 -9.42 -2.99
CA VAL A 55 -10.29 -10.73 -2.67
C VAL A 55 -11.47 -10.60 -1.70
N LEU A 56 -11.30 -9.87 -0.60
CA LEU A 56 -12.36 -9.70 0.40
C LEU A 56 -13.57 -8.95 -0.17
N TRP A 57 -13.35 -7.98 -1.06
CA TRP A 57 -14.42 -7.29 -1.78
C TRP A 57 -15.20 -8.25 -2.69
N HIS A 58 -14.51 -9.04 -3.51
CA HIS A 58 -15.14 -10.06 -4.37
C HIS A 58 -15.86 -11.16 -3.59
N MET A 59 -15.43 -11.45 -2.35
CA MET A 59 -16.15 -12.34 -1.44
C MET A 59 -17.45 -11.73 -0.90
N GLY A 60 -17.77 -10.49 -1.23
CA GLY A 60 -19.01 -9.81 -0.85
C GLY A 60 -18.99 -9.21 0.55
N LEU A 61 -17.81 -9.02 1.16
CA LEU A 61 -17.72 -8.37 2.46
C LEU A 61 -18.05 -6.88 2.34
N PRO A 62 -18.73 -6.28 3.34
CA PRO A 62 -18.97 -4.85 3.35
C PRO A 62 -17.63 -4.10 3.50
N MET A 63 -17.50 -2.99 2.76
CA MET A 63 -16.24 -2.22 2.67
C MET A 63 -15.62 -1.84 4.03
N PRO A 64 -16.38 -1.43 5.08
CA PRO A 64 -15.80 -1.19 6.40
C PRO A 64 -15.10 -2.41 7.01
N GLY A 65 -15.66 -3.62 6.79
CA GLY A 65 -15.06 -4.87 7.24
C GLY A 65 -13.79 -5.20 6.47
N VAL A 66 -13.78 -4.95 5.16
CA VAL A 66 -12.58 -5.10 4.31
C VAL A 66 -11.46 -4.19 4.80
N ILE A 67 -11.74 -2.90 5.03
CA ILE A 67 -10.76 -1.92 5.55
C ILE A 67 -10.18 -2.40 6.88
N ALA A 68 -11.03 -2.81 7.82
CA ALA A 68 -10.58 -3.28 9.14
C ALA A 68 -9.65 -4.50 9.04
N LEU A 69 -10.00 -5.48 8.20
CA LEU A 69 -9.20 -6.69 8.00
C LEU A 69 -7.86 -6.42 7.32
N VAL A 70 -7.83 -5.52 6.33
CA VAL A 70 -6.61 -5.14 5.62
C VAL A 70 -5.66 -4.36 6.54
N LEU A 71 -6.19 -3.44 7.35
CA LEU A 71 -5.39 -2.74 8.37
C LEU A 71 -4.81 -3.71 9.41
N LEU A 72 -5.62 -4.69 9.85
CA LEU A 72 -5.16 -5.72 10.77
C LEU A 72 -4.05 -6.58 10.14
N PHE A 73 -4.19 -6.95 8.87
CA PHE A 73 -3.15 -7.69 8.14
C PHE A 73 -1.83 -6.91 8.08
N GLY A 74 -1.86 -5.63 7.70
CA GLY A 74 -0.67 -4.78 7.67
C GLY A 74 0.00 -4.63 9.05
N MET A 75 -0.81 -4.47 10.10
CA MET A 75 -0.32 -4.43 11.48
C MET A 75 0.38 -5.74 11.88
N ILE A 76 -0.22 -6.89 11.55
CA ILE A 76 0.36 -8.21 11.85
C ILE A 76 1.65 -8.43 11.05
N ALA A 77 1.69 -8.01 9.79
CA ALA A 77 2.88 -8.12 8.95
C ALA A 77 4.06 -7.30 9.52
N GLY A 78 3.81 -6.05 9.90
CA GLY A 78 4.83 -5.20 10.54
C GLY A 78 5.28 -5.76 11.90
N LEU A 79 4.33 -6.22 12.71
CA LEU A 79 4.63 -6.85 14.00
C LEU A 79 5.47 -8.13 13.84
N PHE A 80 5.16 -8.94 12.83
CA PHE A 80 5.92 -10.15 12.53
C PHE A 80 7.38 -9.82 12.22
N ASN A 81 7.64 -8.86 11.32
CA ASN A 81 8.99 -8.41 11.01
C ASN A 81 9.72 -7.92 12.27
N GLY A 82 9.09 -7.02 13.05
CA GLY A 82 9.68 -6.46 14.26
C GLY A 82 10.00 -7.53 15.31
N LEU A 83 9.10 -8.49 15.52
CA LEU A 83 9.32 -9.58 16.48
C LEU A 83 10.42 -10.52 16.04
N VAL A 84 10.51 -10.87 14.75
CA VAL A 84 11.56 -11.74 14.22
C VAL A 84 12.92 -11.08 14.39
N ILE A 85 13.04 -9.80 14.06
CA ILE A 85 14.28 -9.03 14.22
C ILE A 85 14.69 -8.99 15.70
N VAL A 86 13.79 -8.56 16.59
CA VAL A 86 14.10 -8.35 18.01
C VAL A 86 14.35 -9.68 18.75
N LYS A 87 13.52 -10.71 18.54
CA LYS A 87 13.65 -11.98 19.28
C LYS A 87 14.79 -12.85 18.78
N LEU A 88 15.05 -12.85 17.48
CA LEU A 88 16.08 -13.73 16.89
C LEU A 88 17.41 -13.02 16.68
N ASN A 89 17.51 -11.71 16.98
CA ASN A 89 18.71 -10.89 16.74
C ASN A 89 19.23 -11.03 15.29
N LEU A 90 18.30 -11.07 14.33
CA LEU A 90 18.63 -11.17 12.92
C LEU A 90 18.79 -9.77 12.31
N PRO A 91 19.70 -9.57 11.34
CA PRO A 91 19.79 -8.32 10.60
C PRO A 91 18.46 -7.99 9.90
N SER A 92 17.95 -6.75 10.04
CA SER A 92 16.64 -6.38 9.47
C SER A 92 16.55 -6.57 7.96
N LEU A 93 17.64 -6.31 7.24
CA LEU A 93 17.71 -6.47 5.79
C LEU A 93 17.47 -7.92 5.37
N ALA A 94 18.01 -8.89 6.11
CA ALA A 94 17.80 -10.30 5.81
C ALA A 94 16.34 -10.71 6.04
N VAL A 95 15.75 -10.27 7.15
CA VAL A 95 14.34 -10.54 7.48
C VAL A 95 13.42 -9.92 6.44
N THR A 96 13.65 -8.65 6.09
CA THR A 96 12.76 -7.89 5.21
C THR A 96 12.88 -8.31 3.74
N ILE A 97 14.02 -8.82 3.29
CA ILE A 97 14.12 -9.51 1.99
C ILE A 97 13.33 -10.83 2.00
N GLY A 98 13.42 -11.60 3.09
CA GLY A 98 12.66 -12.85 3.23
C GLY A 98 11.16 -12.60 3.22
N THR A 99 10.71 -11.60 3.98
CA THR A 99 9.28 -11.25 4.03
C THR A 99 8.80 -10.52 2.79
N LEU A 100 9.67 -9.79 2.08
CA LEU A 100 9.38 -9.28 0.74
C LEU A 100 8.93 -10.41 -0.20
N ALA A 101 9.71 -11.50 -0.26
CA ALA A 101 9.38 -12.65 -1.09
C ALA A 101 8.09 -13.35 -0.61
N LEU A 102 7.90 -13.47 0.71
CA LEU A 102 6.72 -14.09 1.31
C LEU A 102 5.43 -13.33 0.96
N PHE A 103 5.37 -12.02 1.24
CA PHE A 103 4.16 -11.23 1.01
C PHE A 103 3.87 -11.06 -0.48
N ARG A 104 4.90 -10.96 -1.32
CA ARG A 104 4.74 -10.97 -2.77
C ARG A 104 4.24 -12.32 -3.30
N GLY A 105 4.72 -13.43 -2.74
CA GLY A 105 4.18 -14.76 -3.05
C GLY A 105 2.71 -14.86 -2.63
N LEU A 106 2.38 -14.38 -1.44
CA LEU A 106 1.02 -14.35 -0.92
C LEU A 106 0.08 -13.54 -1.81
N SER A 107 0.50 -12.36 -2.28
CA SER A 107 -0.32 -11.54 -3.18
C SER A 107 -0.66 -12.26 -4.48
N TYR A 108 0.31 -12.98 -5.06
CA TYR A 108 0.08 -13.79 -6.27
C TYR A 108 -0.84 -14.98 -6.01
N VAL A 109 -0.77 -15.61 -4.84
CA VAL A 109 -1.63 -16.75 -4.50
C VAL A 109 -3.07 -16.29 -4.19
N LEU A 110 -3.22 -15.15 -3.50
CA LEU A 110 -4.53 -14.64 -3.11
C LEU A 110 -5.33 -14.13 -4.30
N LEU A 111 -4.73 -13.27 -5.12
CA LEU A 111 -5.42 -12.60 -6.22
C LEU A 111 -5.28 -13.36 -7.55
N GLY A 112 -4.23 -14.16 -7.71
CA GLY A 112 -3.96 -14.89 -8.94
C GLY A 112 -3.70 -13.96 -10.12
N ASP A 113 -4.42 -14.19 -11.21
CA ASP A 113 -4.42 -13.40 -12.45
C ASP A 113 -5.54 -12.32 -12.47
N GLN A 114 -6.31 -12.20 -11.39
CA GLN A 114 -7.43 -11.28 -11.32
C GLN A 114 -6.96 -9.87 -10.95
N ALA A 115 -7.72 -8.87 -11.40
CA ALA A 115 -7.58 -7.49 -10.97
C ALA A 115 -8.95 -6.97 -10.54
N VAL A 116 -9.05 -6.50 -9.30
CA VAL A 116 -10.28 -5.98 -8.71
C VAL A 116 -10.17 -4.47 -8.61
N ALA A 117 -11.07 -3.75 -9.26
CA ALA A 117 -11.07 -2.29 -9.34
C ALA A 117 -12.48 -1.67 -9.28
N ASP A 118 -13.52 -2.49 -9.09
CA ASP A 118 -14.93 -2.13 -9.06
C ASP A 118 -15.40 -1.74 -7.64
N PHE A 119 -14.57 -1.00 -6.90
CA PHE A 119 -14.90 -0.54 -5.55
C PHE A 119 -15.98 0.55 -5.58
N PRO A 120 -16.79 0.70 -4.52
CA PRO A 120 -17.89 1.66 -4.53
C PRO A 120 -17.40 3.11 -4.69
N PRO A 121 -18.07 3.95 -5.51
CA PRO A 121 -17.63 5.32 -5.80
C PRO A 121 -17.39 6.20 -4.58
N GLY A 122 -18.16 6.00 -3.50
CA GLY A 122 -17.98 6.78 -2.26
C GLY A 122 -16.61 6.57 -1.60
N TYR A 123 -15.95 5.43 -1.83
CA TYR A 123 -14.62 5.14 -1.30
C TYR A 123 -13.51 5.52 -2.27
N THR A 124 -13.74 5.40 -3.58
CA THR A 124 -12.75 5.77 -4.60
C THR A 124 -12.72 7.27 -4.87
N ALA A 125 -13.84 7.98 -4.69
CA ALA A 125 -13.90 9.43 -4.76
C ALA A 125 -13.27 10.09 -3.53
N PHE A 126 -13.21 9.39 -2.39
CA PHE A 126 -12.61 9.91 -1.17
C PHE A 126 -11.09 10.10 -1.36
N GLY A 127 -10.67 11.36 -1.48
CA GLY A 127 -9.27 11.73 -1.71
C GLY A 127 -8.84 11.79 -3.18
N MET A 128 -9.72 11.44 -4.13
CA MET A 128 -9.47 11.58 -5.58
C MET A 128 -10.42 12.57 -6.27
N ASP A 129 -11.51 12.96 -5.62
CA ASP A 129 -12.41 13.98 -6.15
C ASP A 129 -11.83 15.38 -5.99
N THR A 130 -12.19 16.26 -6.91
CA THR A 130 -11.68 17.63 -6.93
C THR A 130 -12.42 18.51 -5.93
N LEU A 131 -11.66 19.31 -5.19
CA LEU A 131 -12.18 20.30 -4.27
C LEU A 131 -12.87 21.41 -5.06
N PHE A 132 -14.19 21.49 -4.90
CA PHE A 132 -15.04 22.58 -5.39
C PHE A 132 -14.92 22.82 -6.92
N GLY A 133 -14.65 21.78 -7.70
CA GLY A 133 -14.51 21.87 -9.16
C GLY A 133 -13.21 22.55 -9.62
N THR A 134 -12.23 22.68 -8.72
CA THR A 134 -10.86 23.05 -9.09
C THR A 134 -10.10 21.83 -9.62
N PHE A 135 -8.84 21.99 -10.02
CA PHE A 135 -8.02 20.83 -10.38
C PHE A 135 -7.43 20.14 -9.14
N ILE A 136 -7.53 20.73 -7.95
CA ILE A 136 -6.94 20.24 -6.70
C ILE A 136 -7.94 19.33 -5.99
#